data_AF-A0AAN6ELK2-F1
#
_entry.id   AF-A0AAN6ELK2-F1
#
_cell.length_a   1.000
_cell.length_b   1.000
_cell.length_c   1.000
_cell.angle_alpha   90.00
_cell.angle_beta   90.00
_cell.angle_gamma   90.00
#
_symmetry.space_group_name_H-M   'P 1'
#
loop_
_entity.id
_entity.type
_entity.pdbx_description
1 polymer ?
#
loop_
_entity_poly.entity_id
_entity_poly.type
_entity_poly.pdbx_seq_one_letter_code
_entity_poly.pdbx_strand_id
1 'polypeptide(L)'
;MEPHNLKATDSDNGQTPSENEKLHIENGVPVPIIDVLDPDEHLSEEERKRIDRALLWKLDLQLIPWLSFLYLISFLDRTNIGNAKIDGLQEDLHMTNNEYNATLTIFFISYSVFEPLTQVLLKRLKPSIFLPAIMIAWGICMTCMGLVHNFSGLMAARWFLGLAEAGLFPGVNYYLSCWYRRSEFGIRAAIFFSAAALAGSFGGLLAAAIVNMDGVGGKPGWAWIFILEGLATVVVAFLSFFMVHDFPDDAKFLSEDDRRRVIRRLKLDQQSSAEHEEFKMAYLWASLKDWKTYTGMIIYMGCDGALYSFSLFLPTIIQQMGYKSIHAQLLSVPPYAVAAVVTVFIGFVADRTRMRGEQQEWLSV
;
A
#
# COMPACT_ATOMS: atom_id res chain seq x y z
N MET A 1 -19.65 -52.87 58.82
CA MET A 1 -19.38 -52.33 57.47
C MET A 1 -18.15 -51.47 57.60
N GLU A 2 -17.16 -51.77 56.78
CA GLU A 2 -15.80 -51.21 56.80
C GLU A 2 -15.73 -49.67 56.74
N PRO A 3 -14.61 -49.11 57.20
CA PRO A 3 -14.39 -47.67 57.36
C PRO A 3 -13.68 -47.06 56.14
N HIS A 4 -13.67 -45.73 55.99
CA HIS A 4 -12.42 -45.03 55.63
C HIS A 4 -12.46 -43.52 55.89
N ASN A 5 -11.27 -43.04 56.18
CA ASN A 5 -10.87 -41.85 56.91
C ASN A 5 -10.33 -40.77 55.95
N LEU A 6 -10.50 -39.51 56.37
CA LEU A 6 -9.51 -38.41 56.37
C LEU A 6 -9.01 -37.71 55.07
N LYS A 7 -9.05 -36.36 55.22
CA LYS A 7 -8.04 -35.32 54.91
C LYS A 7 -8.07 -34.58 53.56
N ALA A 8 -8.53 -33.33 53.67
CA ALA A 8 -7.88 -32.05 53.33
C ALA A 8 -6.82 -32.02 52.21
N THR A 9 -7.01 -31.09 51.26
CA THR A 9 -5.99 -30.11 50.81
C THR A 9 -6.66 -29.01 49.99
N ASP A 10 -6.42 -27.76 50.39
CA ASP A 10 -6.47 -26.59 49.49
C ASP A 10 -5.52 -26.82 48.31
N SER A 11 -5.98 -26.53 47.10
CA SER A 11 -5.10 -26.05 46.04
C SER A 11 -5.93 -25.27 45.02
N ASP A 12 -5.74 -23.96 45.10
CA ASP A 12 -5.87 -22.99 44.01
C ASP A 12 -5.47 -23.60 42.65
N ASN A 13 -6.35 -23.49 41.67
CA ASN A 13 -6.00 -23.69 40.26
C ASN A 13 -6.97 -22.90 39.39
N GLY A 14 -6.57 -21.67 39.09
CA GLY A 14 -7.10 -20.92 37.96
C GLY A 14 -6.90 -21.72 36.67
N GLN A 15 -7.97 -22.32 36.17
CA GLN A 15 -8.04 -22.83 34.81
C GLN A 15 -8.65 -21.75 33.92
N THR A 16 -7.82 -21.18 33.07
CA THR A 16 -8.22 -20.48 31.85
C THR A 16 -9.22 -21.33 31.05
N PRO A 17 -10.31 -20.76 30.49
CA PRO A 17 -11.27 -21.54 29.71
C PRO A 17 -10.59 -22.12 28.47
N SER A 18 -10.84 -23.41 28.21
CA SER A 18 -10.34 -24.11 27.03
C SER A 18 -10.89 -23.49 25.73
N GLU A 19 -10.05 -23.42 24.69
CA GLU A 19 -10.36 -22.84 23.35
C GLU A 19 -11.63 -23.36 22.66
N ASN A 20 -12.26 -24.43 23.16
CA ASN A 20 -13.48 -25.03 22.60
C ASN A 20 -14.79 -24.30 22.96
N GLU A 21 -14.78 -23.28 23.82
CA GLU A 21 -16.00 -22.56 24.25
C GLU A 21 -16.42 -21.40 23.32
N LYS A 22 -15.71 -21.16 22.20
CA LYS A 22 -15.95 -20.00 21.31
C LYS A 22 -16.80 -20.28 20.06
N LEU A 23 -17.45 -21.44 19.96
CA LEU A 23 -18.21 -21.86 18.78
C LEU A 23 -19.66 -22.17 19.15
N HIS A 24 -20.61 -21.44 18.54
CA HIS A 24 -22.02 -21.80 18.58
C HIS A 24 -22.33 -22.70 17.38
N ILE A 25 -23.06 -23.80 17.60
CA ILE A 25 -23.46 -24.69 16.51
C ILE A 25 -24.81 -24.19 15.98
N GLU A 26 -24.82 -23.71 14.73
CA GLU A 26 -26.03 -23.38 14.00
C GLU A 26 -26.11 -24.29 12.77
N ASN A 27 -27.18 -25.09 12.64
CA ASN A 27 -27.37 -26.05 11.54
C ASN A 27 -26.19 -27.00 11.26
N GLY A 28 -25.45 -27.40 12.30
CA GLY A 28 -24.33 -28.36 12.18
C GLY A 28 -23.02 -27.76 11.67
N VAL A 29 -22.94 -26.43 11.49
CA VAL A 29 -21.72 -25.71 11.14
C VAL A 29 -21.18 -25.00 12.38
N PRO A 30 -19.89 -25.12 12.74
CA PRO A 30 -19.29 -24.32 13.79
C PRO A 30 -19.25 -22.86 13.35
N VAL A 31 -20.07 -22.00 13.94
CA VAL A 31 -20.04 -20.56 13.69
C VAL A 31 -19.28 -19.91 14.85
N PRO A 32 -18.28 -19.05 14.59
CA PRO A 32 -17.64 -18.27 15.65
C PRO A 32 -18.71 -17.48 16.41
N ILE A 33 -18.65 -17.42 17.73
CA ILE A 33 -19.55 -16.55 18.52
C ILE A 33 -19.26 -15.10 18.12
N ILE A 34 -20.19 -14.49 17.40
CA ILE A 34 -20.10 -13.08 17.02
C ILE A 34 -20.95 -12.30 18.01
N ASP A 35 -20.32 -11.66 19.00
CA ASP A 35 -20.97 -10.75 19.96
C ASP A 35 -21.55 -9.46 19.33
N VAL A 36 -21.71 -9.43 18.00
CA VAL A 36 -22.25 -8.28 17.25
C VAL A 36 -23.63 -8.68 16.74
N LEU A 37 -24.66 -7.96 17.21
CA LEU A 37 -26.05 -8.13 16.78
C LEU A 37 -26.13 -8.13 15.25
N ASP A 38 -26.78 -9.14 14.65
CA ASP A 38 -27.00 -9.21 13.20
C ASP A 38 -28.18 -8.28 12.82
N PRO A 39 -27.93 -7.10 12.23
CA PRO A 39 -29.02 -6.21 11.84
C PRO A 39 -29.90 -6.81 10.74
N ASP A 40 -29.43 -7.88 10.07
CA ASP A 40 -30.07 -8.47 8.90
C ASP A 40 -30.66 -9.86 9.20
N GLU A 41 -30.81 -10.26 10.47
CA GLU A 41 -31.33 -11.59 10.89
C GLU A 41 -32.70 -11.92 10.28
N HIS A 42 -33.51 -10.89 10.01
CA HIS A 42 -34.87 -11.00 9.50
C HIS A 42 -34.98 -10.89 7.96
N LEU A 43 -33.87 -10.69 7.24
CA LEU A 43 -33.86 -10.40 5.80
C LEU A 43 -33.57 -11.65 4.95
N SER A 44 -34.14 -11.68 3.74
CA SER A 44 -33.87 -12.73 2.75
C SER A 44 -32.40 -12.71 2.29
N GLU A 45 -31.87 -13.88 1.88
CA GLU A 45 -30.56 -14.04 1.23
C GLU A 45 -30.33 -13.04 0.08
N GLU A 46 -31.37 -12.73 -0.70
CA GLU A 46 -31.30 -11.77 -1.80
C GLU A 46 -31.19 -10.32 -1.32
N GLU A 47 -31.90 -9.98 -0.24
CA GLU A 47 -31.87 -8.65 0.37
C GLU A 47 -30.53 -8.39 1.05
N ARG A 48 -30.01 -9.40 1.77
CA ARG A 48 -28.66 -9.40 2.35
C ARG A 48 -27.60 -9.11 1.28
N LYS A 49 -27.65 -9.80 0.12
CA LYS A 49 -26.70 -9.58 -0.98
C LYS A 49 -26.80 -8.19 -1.60
N ARG A 50 -28.00 -7.61 -1.68
CA ARG A 50 -28.20 -6.24 -2.19
C ARG A 50 -27.61 -5.21 -1.23
N ILE A 51 -27.87 -5.36 0.07
CA ILE A 51 -27.34 -4.48 1.11
C ILE A 51 -25.81 -4.59 1.16
N ASP A 52 -25.26 -5.81 1.11
CA ASP A 52 -23.82 -6.05 1.08
C ASP A 52 -23.14 -5.37 -0.11
N ARG A 53 -23.76 -5.41 -1.30
CA ARG A 53 -23.24 -4.75 -2.49
C ARG A 53 -23.30 -3.23 -2.35
N ALA A 54 -24.37 -2.68 -1.80
CA ALA A 54 -24.50 -1.25 -1.56
C ALA A 54 -23.48 -0.76 -0.53
N LEU A 55 -23.27 -1.53 0.54
CA LEU A 55 -22.24 -1.28 1.57
C LEU A 55 -20.84 -1.27 0.95
N LEU A 56 -20.51 -2.29 0.15
CA LEU A 56 -19.23 -2.35 -0.56
C LEU A 56 -19.03 -1.15 -1.48
N TRP A 57 -20.06 -0.74 -2.21
CA TRP A 57 -19.99 0.44 -3.08
C TRP A 57 -19.69 1.73 -2.31
N LYS A 58 -20.29 1.90 -1.11
CA LYS A 58 -19.99 3.04 -0.24
C LYS A 58 -18.53 3.01 0.25
N LEU A 59 -18.04 1.84 0.67
CA LEU A 59 -16.65 1.67 1.10
C LEU A 59 -15.69 1.95 -0.05
N ASP A 60 -15.97 1.39 -1.23
CA ASP A 60 -15.13 1.52 -2.42
C ASP A 60 -15.02 2.98 -2.86
N LEU A 61 -16.13 3.72 -2.87
CA LEU A 61 -16.12 5.15 -3.19
C LEU A 61 -15.32 6.01 -2.21
N GLN A 62 -15.33 5.65 -0.93
CA GLN A 62 -14.71 6.47 0.10
C GLN A 62 -13.22 6.15 0.24
N LEU A 63 -12.85 4.87 0.22
CA LEU A 63 -11.50 4.42 0.56
C LEU A 63 -10.60 4.32 -0.68
N ILE A 64 -11.08 3.67 -1.75
CA ILE A 64 -10.20 3.30 -2.87
C ILE A 64 -9.69 4.52 -3.65
N PRO A 65 -10.52 5.50 -4.06
CA PRO A 65 -10.02 6.68 -4.77
C PRO A 65 -8.95 7.45 -4.00
N TRP A 66 -9.15 7.64 -2.69
CA TRP A 66 -8.18 8.35 -1.86
C TRP A 66 -6.87 7.56 -1.76
N LEU A 67 -6.93 6.27 -1.43
CA LEU A 67 -5.74 5.43 -1.31
C LEU A 67 -4.98 5.30 -2.64
N SER A 68 -5.69 5.13 -3.75
CA SER A 68 -5.11 5.17 -5.10
C SER A 68 -4.44 6.51 -5.39
N PHE A 69 -5.03 7.63 -4.97
CA PHE A 69 -4.44 8.96 -5.12
C PHE A 69 -3.15 9.11 -4.29
N LEU A 70 -3.10 8.61 -3.05
CA LEU A 70 -1.88 8.61 -2.24
C LEU A 70 -0.77 7.79 -2.91
N TYR A 71 -1.12 6.65 -3.49
CA TYR A 71 -0.15 5.80 -4.20
C TYR A 71 0.31 6.41 -5.52
N LEU A 72 -0.57 7.11 -6.24
CA LEU A 72 -0.21 7.88 -7.42
C LEU A 72 0.86 8.91 -7.07
N ILE A 73 0.68 9.67 -5.99
CA ILE A 73 1.65 10.67 -5.55
C ILE A 73 2.98 10.04 -5.14
N SER A 74 2.95 8.94 -4.37
CA SER A 74 4.17 8.25 -3.96
C SER A 74 4.96 7.71 -5.17
N PHE A 75 4.27 7.13 -6.16
CA PHE A 75 4.94 6.64 -7.36
C PHE A 75 5.45 7.77 -8.25
N LEU A 76 4.75 8.91 -8.28
CA LEU A 76 5.19 10.13 -8.94
C LEU A 76 6.50 10.61 -8.32
N ASP A 77 6.53 10.85 -7.00
CA ASP A 77 7.70 11.30 -6.24
C ASP A 77 8.94 10.41 -6.50
N ARG A 78 8.74 9.10 -6.57
CA ARG A 78 9.79 8.10 -6.84
C ARG A 78 10.38 8.22 -8.24
N THR A 79 9.53 8.42 -9.25
CA THR A 79 9.92 8.40 -10.66
C THR A 79 10.40 9.75 -11.19
N ASN A 80 10.10 10.85 -10.49
CA ASN A 80 10.44 12.20 -10.93
C ASN A 80 11.93 12.49 -11.13
N ILE A 81 12.82 11.71 -10.52
CA ILE A 81 14.25 11.83 -10.82
C ILE A 81 14.60 11.52 -12.27
N GLY A 82 13.84 10.64 -12.93
CA GLY A 82 14.02 10.35 -14.36
C GLY A 82 13.71 11.58 -15.21
N ASN A 83 12.71 12.37 -14.82
CA ASN A 83 12.37 13.64 -15.45
C ASN A 83 13.38 14.75 -15.09
N ALA A 84 13.85 14.78 -13.85
CA ALA A 84 14.89 15.73 -13.42
C ALA A 84 16.23 15.50 -14.13
N LYS A 85 16.59 14.23 -14.41
CA LYS A 85 17.81 13.87 -15.14
C LYS A 85 17.89 14.54 -16.52
N ILE A 86 16.80 14.48 -17.29
CA ILE A 86 16.77 15.09 -18.63
C ILE A 86 16.70 16.61 -18.58
N ASP A 87 16.40 17.19 -17.42
CA ASP A 87 16.36 18.63 -17.17
C ASP A 87 17.64 19.16 -16.50
N GLY A 88 18.76 18.45 -16.66
CA GLY A 88 20.08 18.95 -16.26
C GLY A 88 20.54 18.58 -14.84
N LEU A 89 19.74 17.84 -14.06
CA LEU A 89 20.12 17.41 -12.69
C LEU A 89 21.53 16.79 -12.63
N GLN A 90 21.85 15.92 -13.58
CA GLN A 90 23.14 15.22 -13.59
C GLN A 90 24.30 16.16 -13.91
N GLU A 91 24.09 17.17 -14.76
CA GLU A 91 25.10 18.14 -15.16
C GLU A 91 25.35 19.15 -14.04
N ASP A 92 24.28 19.67 -13.43
CA ASP A 92 24.32 20.65 -12.34
C ASP A 92 24.96 20.11 -11.06
N LEU A 93 24.77 18.83 -10.77
CA LEU A 93 25.38 18.16 -9.61
C LEU A 93 26.74 17.54 -9.92
N HIS A 94 27.24 17.71 -11.14
CA HIS A 94 28.50 17.13 -11.63
C HIS A 94 28.61 15.62 -11.40
N MET A 95 27.54 14.89 -11.68
CA MET A 95 27.43 13.47 -11.41
C MET A 95 27.82 12.61 -12.62
N THR A 96 28.57 11.56 -12.35
CA THR A 96 28.79 10.47 -13.32
C THR A 96 27.52 9.63 -13.47
N ASN A 97 27.43 8.86 -14.57
CA ASN A 97 26.33 7.92 -14.77
C ASN A 97 26.25 6.86 -13.66
N ASN A 98 27.40 6.44 -13.12
CA ASN A 98 27.46 5.47 -12.03
C ASN A 98 26.91 6.07 -10.72
N GLU A 99 27.25 7.32 -10.42
CA GLU A 99 26.70 8.04 -9.26
C GLU A 99 25.19 8.27 -9.40
N TYR A 100 24.71 8.63 -10.60
CA TYR A 100 23.27 8.71 -10.86
C TYR A 100 22.58 7.38 -10.56
N ASN A 101 23.09 6.27 -11.09
CA ASN A 101 22.52 4.94 -10.81
C ASN A 101 22.59 4.59 -9.31
N ALA A 102 23.66 4.96 -8.61
CA ALA A 102 23.75 4.77 -7.17
C ALA A 102 22.67 5.53 -6.40
N THR A 103 22.30 6.76 -6.82
CA THR A 103 21.17 7.51 -6.23
C THR A 103 19.80 6.89 -6.48
N LEU A 104 19.66 6.09 -7.54
CA LEU A 104 18.46 5.29 -7.78
C LEU A 104 18.44 4.08 -6.83
N THR A 105 19.55 3.36 -6.72
CA THR A 105 19.66 2.13 -5.92
C THR A 105 19.53 2.40 -4.42
N ILE A 106 20.11 3.48 -3.89
CA ILE A 106 20.12 3.77 -2.45
C ILE A 106 18.70 3.88 -1.87
N PHE A 107 17.75 4.40 -2.64
CA PHE A 107 16.34 4.48 -2.28
C PHE A 107 15.76 3.09 -1.97
N PHE A 108 15.97 2.14 -2.89
CA PHE A 108 15.48 0.77 -2.73
C PHE A 108 16.15 0.04 -1.57
N ILE A 109 17.44 0.30 -1.32
CA ILE A 109 18.14 -0.27 -0.15
C ILE A 109 17.48 0.18 1.15
N SER A 110 17.25 1.49 1.32
CA SER A 110 16.53 1.98 2.50
C SER A 110 15.12 1.41 2.59
N TYR A 111 14.38 1.41 1.47
CA TYR A 111 13.01 0.92 1.43
C TYR A 111 12.92 -0.53 1.91
N SER A 112 13.74 -1.44 1.36
CA SER A 112 13.72 -2.86 1.71
C SER A 112 14.12 -3.15 3.17
N VAL A 113 15.02 -2.35 3.76
CA VAL A 113 15.44 -2.53 5.15
C VAL A 113 14.34 -2.11 6.13
N PHE A 114 13.64 -1.01 5.83
CA PHE A 114 12.65 -0.43 6.73
C PHE A 114 11.22 -0.91 6.49
N GLU A 115 10.93 -1.55 5.36
CA GLU A 115 9.61 -2.10 5.05
C GLU A 115 9.12 -3.11 6.11
N PRO A 116 9.90 -4.12 6.56
CA PRO A 116 9.46 -5.01 7.64
C PRO A 116 9.26 -4.28 8.99
N LEU A 117 10.11 -3.27 9.27
CA LEU A 117 10.06 -2.51 10.52
C LEU A 117 8.80 -1.63 10.58
N THR A 118 8.50 -0.94 9.48
CA THR A 118 7.29 -0.13 9.37
C THR A 118 6.03 -0.98 9.45
N GLN A 119 6.04 -2.22 8.94
CA GLN A 119 4.91 -3.14 9.08
C GLN A 119 4.64 -3.55 10.53
N VAL A 120 5.68 -3.80 11.33
CA VAL A 120 5.54 -4.08 12.77
C VAL A 120 5.02 -2.85 13.50
N LEU A 121 5.53 -1.67 13.14
CA LEU A 121 5.12 -0.40 13.73
C LEU A 121 3.64 -0.07 13.42
N LEU A 122 3.18 -0.40 12.22
CA LEU A 122 1.81 -0.17 11.78
C LEU A 122 0.78 -1.05 12.52
N LYS A 123 1.18 -2.23 13.01
CA LYS A 123 0.34 -3.01 13.92
C LYS A 123 0.17 -2.35 15.30
N ARG A 124 1.10 -1.49 15.70
CA ARG A 124 1.09 -0.80 17.01
C ARG A 124 0.51 0.61 16.93
N LEU A 125 0.59 1.25 15.77
CA LEU A 125 0.14 2.61 15.54
C LEU A 125 -1.16 2.64 14.74
N LYS A 126 -2.00 3.63 15.01
CA LYS A 126 -3.25 3.84 14.26
C LYS A 126 -2.93 4.23 12.80
N PRO A 127 -3.53 3.58 11.78
CA PRO A 127 -3.30 3.92 10.37
C PRO A 127 -3.58 5.38 10.02
N SER A 128 -4.57 6.03 10.65
CA SER A 128 -4.92 7.45 10.41
C SER A 128 -3.83 8.43 10.82
N ILE A 129 -2.93 8.04 11.72
CA ILE A 129 -1.82 8.87 12.17
C ILE A 129 -0.55 8.45 11.43
N PHE A 130 -0.36 7.13 11.29
CA PHE A 130 0.85 6.60 10.70
C PHE A 130 0.99 6.96 9.21
N LEU A 131 -0.05 6.73 8.39
CA LEU A 131 0.04 7.01 6.94
C LEU A 131 0.27 8.51 6.67
N PRO A 132 -0.46 9.45 7.28
CA PRO A 132 -0.19 10.87 7.04
C PRO A 132 1.16 11.34 7.62
N ALA A 133 1.62 10.77 8.74
CA ALA A 133 2.93 11.13 9.32
C ALA A 133 4.09 10.74 8.40
N ILE A 134 4.06 9.53 7.80
CA ILE A 134 5.06 9.12 6.82
C ILE A 134 4.97 9.96 5.54
N MET A 135 3.76 10.38 5.14
CA MET A 135 3.55 11.27 4.00
C MET A 135 4.18 12.65 4.21
N ILE A 136 4.01 13.24 5.40
CA ILE A 136 4.67 14.51 5.73
C ILE A 136 6.19 14.34 5.71
N ALA A 137 6.72 13.29 6.34
CA ALA A 137 8.15 13.02 6.39
C ALA A 137 8.75 12.86 4.98
N TRP A 138 8.09 12.10 4.11
CA TRP A 138 8.55 11.90 2.74
C TRP A 138 8.42 13.19 1.93
N GLY A 139 7.34 13.96 2.08
CA GLY A 139 7.10 15.20 1.32
C GLY A 139 8.12 16.29 1.67
N ILE A 140 8.54 16.34 2.94
CA ILE A 140 9.67 17.17 3.39
C ILE A 140 10.97 16.71 2.73
N CYS A 141 11.24 15.39 2.70
CA CYS A 141 12.44 14.86 2.04
C CYS A 141 12.47 15.21 0.54
N MET A 142 11.34 15.09 -0.15
CA MET A 142 11.17 15.50 -1.54
C MET A 142 11.45 16.99 -1.74
N THR A 143 10.86 17.85 -0.91
CA THR A 143 11.10 19.30 -0.98
C THR A 143 12.58 19.63 -0.78
N CYS A 144 13.25 18.94 0.15
CA CYS A 144 14.68 19.07 0.40
C CYS A 144 15.54 18.61 -0.80
N MET A 145 15.10 17.63 -1.59
CA MET A 145 15.83 17.20 -2.79
C MET A 145 15.96 18.32 -3.82
N GLY A 146 14.98 19.22 -3.96
CA GLY A 146 15.10 20.38 -4.85
C GLY A 146 16.02 21.49 -4.31
N LEU A 147 16.57 21.34 -3.10
CA LEU A 147 17.51 22.30 -2.49
C LEU A 147 18.95 21.79 -2.45
N VAL A 148 19.22 20.60 -3.00
CA VAL A 148 20.56 20.01 -2.99
C VAL A 148 21.44 20.63 -4.07
N HIS A 149 22.73 20.73 -3.79
CA HIS A 149 23.75 21.29 -4.71
C HIS A 149 24.92 20.32 -4.93
N ASN A 150 24.84 19.11 -4.39
CA ASN A 150 25.88 18.10 -4.55
C ASN A 150 25.30 16.67 -4.51
N PHE A 151 26.08 15.72 -5.03
CA PHE A 151 25.75 14.30 -5.06
C PHE A 151 25.42 13.73 -3.66
N SER A 152 26.22 14.06 -2.65
CA SER A 152 26.04 13.54 -1.29
C SER A 152 24.71 13.96 -0.66
N GLY A 153 24.28 15.20 -0.90
CA GLY A 153 23.00 15.73 -0.45
C GLY A 153 21.83 15.03 -1.13
N LEU A 154 21.92 14.82 -2.45
CA LEU A 154 20.91 14.06 -3.19
C LEU A 154 20.83 12.60 -2.68
N MET A 155 21.98 11.97 -2.43
CA MET A 155 22.05 10.60 -1.92
C MET A 155 21.47 10.47 -0.51
N ALA A 156 21.75 11.42 0.39
CA ALA A 156 21.17 11.45 1.72
C ALA A 156 19.64 11.65 1.66
N ALA A 157 19.17 12.64 0.90
CA ALA A 157 17.75 12.90 0.75
C ALA A 157 17.00 11.67 0.17
N ARG A 158 17.63 10.96 -0.77
CA ARG A 158 17.11 9.71 -1.34
C ARG A 158 17.00 8.57 -0.34
N TRP A 159 17.99 8.42 0.53
CA TRP A 159 17.97 7.41 1.58
C TRP A 159 16.84 7.70 2.60
N PHE A 160 16.67 8.96 3.01
CA PHE A 160 15.58 9.34 3.90
C PHE A 160 14.20 9.23 3.23
N LEU A 161 14.12 9.50 1.93
CA LEU A 161 12.90 9.28 1.15
C LEU A 161 12.49 7.80 1.20
N GLY A 162 13.42 6.87 0.92
CA GLY A 162 13.13 5.44 0.97
C GLY A 162 12.76 4.95 2.37
N LEU A 163 13.40 5.48 3.41
CA LEU A 163 13.01 5.24 4.81
C LEU A 163 11.57 5.68 5.09
N ALA A 164 11.18 6.89 4.67
CA ALA A 164 9.87 7.44 4.95
C ALA A 164 8.77 6.75 4.13
N GLU A 165 9.04 6.41 2.87
CA GLU A 165 8.06 5.84 1.96
C GLU A 165 7.81 4.33 2.20
N ALA A 166 8.72 3.64 2.88
CA ALA A 166 8.67 2.18 3.13
C ALA A 166 7.35 1.69 3.75
N GLY A 167 6.67 2.52 4.54
CA GLY A 167 5.46 2.16 5.25
C GLY A 167 4.16 2.28 4.44
N LEU A 168 4.17 2.96 3.28
CA LEU A 168 2.93 3.26 2.55
C LEU A 168 2.31 2.01 1.94
N PHE A 169 3.05 1.30 1.09
CA PHE A 169 2.52 0.13 0.38
C PHE A 169 2.02 -0.96 1.32
N PRO A 170 2.82 -1.47 2.29
CA PRO A 170 2.34 -2.54 3.14
C PRO A 170 1.29 -2.03 4.15
N GLY A 171 1.32 -0.73 4.46
CA GLY A 171 0.31 -0.08 5.29
C GLY A 171 -1.05 0.09 4.65
N VAL A 172 -1.12 0.44 3.36
CA VAL A 172 -2.38 0.47 2.62
C VAL A 172 -2.93 -0.95 2.43
N ASN A 173 -2.09 -1.93 2.16
CA ASN A 173 -2.53 -3.32 2.05
C ASN A 173 -3.10 -3.85 3.38
N TYR A 174 -2.42 -3.55 4.50
CA TYR A 174 -2.95 -3.85 5.82
C TYR A 174 -4.26 -3.11 6.09
N TYR A 175 -4.31 -1.82 5.75
CA TYR A 175 -5.52 -1.01 5.90
C TYR A 175 -6.69 -1.64 5.17
N LEU A 176 -6.54 -1.95 3.88
CA LEU A 176 -7.56 -2.63 3.08
C LEU A 176 -7.97 -3.99 3.69
N SER A 177 -7.03 -4.75 4.27
CA SER A 177 -7.34 -6.01 4.94
C SER A 177 -8.25 -5.85 6.18
N CYS A 178 -8.29 -4.66 6.78
CA CYS A 178 -9.16 -4.33 7.92
C CYS A 178 -10.57 -3.88 7.51
N TRP A 179 -10.81 -3.62 6.23
CA TRP A 179 -12.10 -3.13 5.71
C TRP A 179 -12.79 -4.11 4.77
N TYR A 180 -12.04 -5.01 4.14
CA TYR A 180 -12.53 -5.92 3.09
C TYR A 180 -12.22 -7.39 3.38
N ARG A 181 -13.14 -8.26 2.92
CA ARG A 181 -12.96 -9.72 2.96
C ARG A 181 -11.85 -10.19 2.02
N ARG A 182 -11.29 -11.39 2.25
CA ARG A 182 -10.21 -11.97 1.42
C ARG A 182 -10.65 -12.11 -0.05
N SER A 183 -11.90 -12.46 -0.28
CA SER A 183 -12.49 -12.62 -1.62
C SER A 183 -12.70 -11.29 -2.37
N GLU A 184 -12.70 -10.17 -1.65
CA GLU A 184 -12.94 -8.81 -2.13
C GLU A 184 -11.65 -8.00 -2.27
N PHE A 185 -10.62 -8.37 -1.52
CA PHE A 185 -9.34 -7.67 -1.46
C PHE A 185 -8.62 -7.57 -2.82
N GLY A 186 -8.55 -8.68 -3.58
CA GLY A 186 -7.71 -8.77 -4.78
C GLY A 186 -8.01 -7.71 -5.86
N ILE A 187 -9.28 -7.47 -6.17
CA ILE A 187 -9.65 -6.47 -7.19
C ILE A 187 -9.33 -5.05 -6.75
N ARG A 188 -9.46 -4.76 -5.45
CA ARG A 188 -9.20 -3.44 -4.87
C ARG A 188 -7.71 -3.16 -4.79
N ALA A 189 -6.92 -4.17 -4.45
CA ALA A 189 -5.46 -4.10 -4.54
C ALA A 189 -5.00 -3.86 -5.99
N ALA A 190 -5.65 -4.47 -6.98
CA ALA A 190 -5.35 -4.23 -8.40
C ALA A 190 -5.70 -2.79 -8.84
N ILE A 191 -6.85 -2.25 -8.43
CA ILE A 191 -7.22 -0.84 -8.68
C ILE A 191 -6.23 0.11 -8.01
N PHE A 192 -5.86 -0.17 -6.76
CA PHE A 192 -4.82 0.56 -6.04
C PHE A 192 -3.50 0.56 -6.81
N PHE A 193 -3.03 -0.61 -7.24
CA PHE A 193 -1.78 -0.75 -7.98
C PHE A 193 -1.81 -0.08 -9.37
N SER A 194 -2.98 -0.03 -10.03
CA SER A 194 -3.14 0.65 -11.32
C SER A 194 -2.82 2.16 -11.25
N ALA A 195 -2.89 2.76 -10.06
CA ALA A 195 -2.52 4.16 -9.86
C ALA A 195 -1.02 4.42 -10.10
N ALA A 196 -0.14 3.41 -9.91
CA ALA A 196 1.27 3.54 -10.27
C ALA A 196 1.48 3.72 -11.79
N ALA A 197 0.69 3.03 -12.62
CA ALA A 197 0.76 3.21 -14.07
C ALA A 197 0.33 4.62 -14.49
N LEU A 198 -0.73 5.14 -13.85
CA LEU A 198 -1.20 6.51 -14.09
C LEU A 198 -0.17 7.56 -13.63
N ALA A 199 0.53 7.32 -12.51
CA ALA A 199 1.54 8.22 -11.99
C ALA A 199 2.64 8.53 -13.02
N GLY A 200 3.05 7.55 -13.84
CA GLY A 200 4.02 7.78 -14.93
C GLY A 200 3.53 8.80 -15.98
N SER A 201 2.25 8.74 -16.36
CA SER A 201 1.64 9.74 -17.26
C SER A 201 1.58 11.13 -16.64
N PHE A 202 1.17 11.22 -15.37
CA PHE A 202 1.08 12.51 -14.65
C PHE A 202 2.46 13.11 -14.41
N GLY A 203 3.46 12.31 -14.04
CA GLY A 203 4.83 12.76 -13.79
C GLY A 203 5.47 13.38 -15.04
N GLY A 204 5.32 12.74 -16.21
CA GLY A 204 5.82 13.32 -17.47
C GLY A 204 5.12 14.64 -17.85
N LEU A 205 3.80 14.72 -17.65
CA LEU A 205 3.03 15.93 -17.94
C LEU A 205 3.37 17.09 -16.98
N LEU A 206 3.44 16.81 -15.68
CA LEU A 206 3.81 17.80 -14.67
C LEU A 206 5.23 18.28 -14.86
N ALA A 207 6.19 17.38 -15.13
CA ALA A 207 7.56 17.76 -15.45
C ALA A 207 7.59 18.70 -16.67
N ALA A 208 6.90 18.38 -17.77
CA ALA A 208 6.87 19.23 -18.95
C ALA A 208 6.30 20.63 -18.68
N ALA A 209 5.36 20.75 -17.74
CA ALA A 209 4.84 22.05 -17.31
C ALA A 209 5.84 22.81 -16.42
N ILE A 210 6.41 22.13 -15.42
CA ILE A 210 7.27 22.72 -14.39
C ILE A 210 8.65 23.11 -14.93
N VAL A 211 9.19 22.40 -15.94
CA VAL A 211 10.47 22.74 -16.59
C VAL A 211 10.50 24.18 -17.12
N ASN A 212 9.35 24.76 -17.48
CA ASN A 212 9.28 26.16 -17.92
C ASN A 212 9.57 27.17 -16.80
N MET A 213 9.72 26.73 -15.55
CA MET A 213 10.12 27.55 -14.40
C MET A 213 11.64 27.64 -14.21
N ASP A 214 12.42 27.19 -15.20
CA ASP A 214 13.87 27.36 -15.19
C ASP A 214 14.28 28.82 -14.97
N GLY A 215 15.20 29.05 -14.04
CA GLY A 215 15.68 30.38 -13.64
C GLY A 215 14.77 31.14 -12.67
N VAL A 216 13.55 30.66 -12.40
CA VAL A 216 12.67 31.29 -11.39
C VAL A 216 13.31 31.12 -10.01
N GLY A 217 13.50 32.23 -9.29
CA GLY A 217 14.15 32.23 -7.97
C GLY A 217 15.62 31.80 -7.98
N GLY A 218 16.29 31.84 -9.15
CA GLY A 218 17.69 31.43 -9.29
C GLY A 218 17.91 29.92 -9.14
N LYS A 219 16.86 29.11 -9.37
CA LYS A 219 16.91 27.66 -9.30
C LYS A 219 16.69 27.03 -10.69
N PRO A 220 17.35 25.90 -10.98
CA PRO A 220 17.13 25.17 -12.21
C PRO A 220 15.73 24.54 -12.25
N GLY A 221 15.21 24.28 -13.46
CA GLY A 221 13.88 23.66 -13.65
C GLY A 221 13.67 22.37 -12.84
N TRP A 222 14.69 21.50 -12.78
CA TRP A 222 14.61 20.22 -12.08
C TRP A 222 14.40 20.37 -10.57
N ALA A 223 14.90 21.45 -9.98
CA ALA A 223 14.72 21.73 -8.55
C ALA A 223 13.25 22.05 -8.24
N TRP A 224 12.56 22.72 -9.16
CA TRP A 224 11.15 23.05 -9.02
C TRP A 224 10.23 21.83 -9.12
N ILE A 225 10.62 20.80 -9.87
CA ILE A 225 9.91 19.51 -9.93
C ILE A 225 9.78 18.96 -8.50
N PHE A 226 10.92 18.76 -7.83
CA PHE A 226 10.95 18.24 -6.46
C PHE A 226 10.29 19.15 -5.42
N ILE A 227 10.47 20.47 -5.52
CA ILE A 227 9.89 21.43 -4.57
C ILE A 227 8.37 21.45 -4.67
N LEU A 228 7.81 21.59 -5.87
CA LEU A 228 6.36 21.74 -6.06
C LEU A 228 5.63 20.44 -5.74
N GLU A 229 6.16 19.31 -6.20
CA GLU A 229 5.55 18.00 -5.94
C GLU A 229 5.68 17.63 -4.47
N GLY A 230 6.85 17.83 -3.85
CA GLY A 230 7.02 17.61 -2.40
C GLY A 230 6.08 18.47 -1.56
N LEU A 231 5.87 19.74 -1.92
CA LEU A 231 4.96 20.63 -1.21
C LEU A 231 3.49 20.21 -1.42
N ALA A 232 3.12 19.82 -2.64
CA ALA A 232 1.80 19.27 -2.93
C ALA A 232 1.56 18.00 -2.09
N THR A 233 2.56 17.14 -1.96
CA THR A 233 2.45 15.93 -1.14
C THR A 233 2.27 16.25 0.33
N VAL A 234 2.97 17.25 0.88
CA VAL A 234 2.75 17.71 2.27
C VAL A 234 1.31 18.21 2.46
N VAL A 235 0.77 18.97 1.52
CA VAL A 235 -0.63 19.42 1.57
C VAL A 235 -1.59 18.23 1.54
N VAL A 236 -1.37 17.27 0.66
CA VAL A 236 -2.18 16.04 0.60
C VAL A 236 -2.04 15.22 1.88
N ALA A 237 -0.85 15.18 2.49
CA ALA A 237 -0.64 14.52 3.77
C ALA A 237 -1.50 15.14 4.88
N PHE A 238 -1.61 16.48 4.93
CA PHE A 238 -2.52 17.15 5.86
C PHE A 238 -3.98 16.80 5.61
N LEU A 239 -4.40 16.70 4.34
CA LEU A 239 -5.76 16.25 3.99
C LEU A 239 -5.99 14.78 4.36
N SER A 240 -4.97 13.93 4.27
CA SER A 240 -5.05 12.51 4.62
C SER A 240 -5.39 12.28 6.09
N PHE A 241 -5.02 13.18 7.01
CA PHE A 241 -5.46 13.08 8.42
C PHE A 241 -6.98 13.13 8.58
N PHE A 242 -7.70 13.78 7.66
CA PHE A 242 -9.16 13.89 7.70
C PHE A 242 -9.85 12.80 6.86
N MET A 243 -9.19 12.34 5.80
CA MET A 243 -9.76 11.39 4.85
C MET A 243 -9.46 9.92 5.18
N VAL A 244 -8.38 9.63 5.90
CA VAL A 244 -8.04 8.26 6.33
C VAL A 244 -8.79 7.93 7.61
N HIS A 245 -9.79 7.05 7.51
CA HIS A 245 -10.58 6.58 8.65
C HIS A 245 -9.93 5.36 9.29
N ASP A 246 -9.67 5.35 10.60
CA ASP A 246 -8.88 4.29 11.27
C ASP A 246 -9.41 2.86 11.10
N PHE A 247 -10.51 2.56 11.75
CA PHE A 247 -11.09 1.23 11.81
C PHE A 247 -12.60 1.31 11.57
N PRO A 248 -13.23 0.21 11.12
CA PRO A 248 -14.68 0.14 11.00
C PRO A 248 -15.37 0.60 12.29
N ASP A 249 -14.82 0.26 13.45
CA ASP A 249 -15.34 0.61 14.79
C ASP A 249 -15.48 2.12 15.03
N ASP A 250 -14.64 2.95 14.42
CA ASP A 250 -14.63 4.41 14.57
C ASP A 250 -15.18 5.16 13.33
N ALA A 251 -15.72 4.42 12.35
CA ALA A 251 -16.09 4.95 11.04
C ALA A 251 -17.32 5.89 11.08
N LYS A 252 -17.07 7.21 11.16
CA LYS A 252 -18.14 8.24 11.22
C LYS A 252 -19.01 8.35 9.96
N PHE A 253 -18.52 7.87 8.81
CA PHE A 253 -19.26 7.90 7.54
C PHE A 253 -20.25 6.73 7.38
N LEU A 254 -20.15 5.70 8.24
CA LEU A 254 -21.07 4.56 8.24
C LEU A 254 -22.16 4.73 9.30
N SER A 255 -23.37 4.31 8.94
CA SER A 255 -24.46 4.05 9.90
C SER A 255 -24.01 3.01 10.94
N GLU A 256 -24.57 3.04 12.15
CA GLU A 256 -24.33 2.00 13.16
C GLU A 256 -24.61 0.60 12.63
N ASP A 257 -25.67 0.43 11.83
CA ASP A 257 -26.01 -0.87 11.25
C ASP A 257 -25.02 -1.29 10.16
N ASP A 258 -24.58 -0.35 9.32
CA ASP A 258 -23.56 -0.59 8.29
C ASP A 258 -22.21 -0.96 8.94
N ARG A 259 -21.88 -0.34 10.08
CA ARG A 259 -20.68 -0.65 10.86
C ARG A 259 -20.72 -2.06 11.43
N ARG A 260 -21.85 -2.45 12.05
CA ARG A 260 -22.07 -3.81 12.56
C ARG A 260 -21.93 -4.85 11.43
N ARG A 261 -22.47 -4.58 10.24
CA ARG A 261 -22.31 -5.44 9.05
C ARG A 261 -20.85 -5.65 8.66
N VAL A 262 -20.04 -4.57 8.60
CA VAL A 262 -18.61 -4.68 8.25
C VAL A 262 -17.86 -5.53 9.27
N ILE A 263 -18.01 -5.24 10.57
CA ILE A 263 -17.33 -5.97 11.65
C ILE A 263 -17.72 -7.45 11.62
N ARG A 264 -19.02 -7.75 11.48
CA ARG A 264 -19.53 -9.12 11.42
C ARG A 264 -18.94 -9.89 10.24
N ARG A 265 -18.89 -9.27 9.06
CA ARG A 265 -18.32 -9.88 7.84
C ARG A 265 -16.83 -10.20 7.97
N LEU A 266 -16.07 -9.31 8.61
CA LEU A 266 -14.63 -9.51 8.84
C LEU A 266 -14.37 -10.64 9.85
N LYS A 267 -15.15 -10.67 10.95
CA LYS A 267 -15.08 -11.76 11.95
C LYS A 267 -15.43 -13.12 11.36
N LEU A 268 -16.42 -13.19 10.46
CA LEU A 268 -16.80 -14.42 9.75
C LEU A 268 -15.69 -14.96 8.85
N ASP A 269 -14.90 -14.09 8.23
CA ASP A 269 -13.81 -14.48 7.31
C ASP A 269 -12.49 -14.78 8.05
N GLN A 270 -12.53 -14.84 9.39
CA GLN A 270 -11.35 -14.93 10.27
C GLN A 270 -10.27 -13.88 9.96
N GLN A 271 -10.66 -12.77 9.33
CA GLN A 271 -9.84 -11.57 9.26
C GLN A 271 -10.07 -10.79 10.55
N SER A 272 -9.41 -11.26 11.61
CA SER A 272 -9.41 -10.57 12.89
C SER A 272 -8.79 -9.18 12.70
N SER A 273 -9.58 -8.14 12.96
CA SER A 273 -9.05 -6.81 13.21
C SER A 273 -7.94 -6.90 14.26
N ALA A 274 -6.91 -6.09 14.08
CA ALA A 274 -5.62 -5.96 14.77
C ALA A 274 -5.41 -6.50 16.20
N GLU A 275 -6.44 -6.69 17.01
CA GLU A 275 -6.33 -7.00 18.43
C GLU A 275 -5.90 -8.44 18.78
N HIS A 276 -6.00 -9.42 17.87
CA HIS A 276 -5.89 -10.84 18.30
C HIS A 276 -4.85 -11.72 17.59
N GLU A 277 -4.03 -11.19 16.66
CA GLU A 277 -2.92 -11.95 16.09
C GLU A 277 -1.56 -11.47 16.60
N GLU A 278 -1.08 -12.11 17.67
CA GLU A 278 0.29 -11.93 18.15
C GLU A 278 1.30 -12.35 17.09
N PHE A 279 2.33 -11.52 16.88
CA PHE A 279 3.44 -11.86 15.99
C PHE A 279 4.21 -13.06 16.54
N LYS A 280 3.99 -14.25 15.97
CA LYS A 280 4.75 -15.44 16.33
C LYS A 280 5.98 -15.58 15.45
N MET A 281 7.16 -15.53 16.06
CA MET A 281 8.44 -15.69 15.35
C MET A 281 8.56 -17.03 14.61
N ALA A 282 7.79 -18.04 15.02
CA ALA A 282 7.68 -19.32 14.33
C ALA A 282 7.18 -19.17 12.88
N TYR A 283 6.22 -18.28 12.60
CA TYR A 283 5.72 -18.06 11.24
C TYR A 283 6.76 -17.40 10.34
N LEU A 284 7.59 -16.50 10.88
CA LEU A 284 8.70 -15.90 10.13
C LEU A 284 9.70 -16.96 9.68
N TRP A 285 10.09 -17.87 10.59
CA TRP A 285 10.98 -18.97 10.25
C TRP A 285 10.34 -19.99 9.30
N ALA A 286 9.03 -20.21 9.38
CA ALA A 286 8.30 -21.05 8.44
C ALA A 286 8.33 -20.43 7.03
N SER A 287 8.03 -19.14 6.91
CA SER A 287 8.05 -18.42 5.63
C SER A 287 9.46 -18.36 5.01
N LEU A 288 10.50 -18.18 5.81
CA LEU A 288 11.90 -18.19 5.34
C LEU A 288 12.40 -19.58 4.89
N LYS A 289 11.75 -20.67 5.35
CA LYS A 289 12.10 -22.04 4.94
C LYS A 289 11.23 -22.54 3.79
N ASP A 290 10.12 -21.88 3.51
CA ASP A 290 9.24 -22.25 2.42
C ASP A 290 9.85 -21.84 1.07
N TRP A 291 10.06 -22.82 0.19
CA TRP A 291 10.58 -22.60 -1.15
C TRP A 291 9.62 -21.76 -2.00
N LYS A 292 8.30 -21.85 -1.73
CA LYS A 292 7.26 -21.08 -2.43
C LYS A 292 7.49 -19.57 -2.27
N THR A 293 7.98 -19.14 -1.10
CA THR A 293 8.33 -17.74 -0.82
C THR A 293 9.42 -17.26 -1.78
N TYR A 294 10.51 -18.03 -1.95
CA TYR A 294 11.62 -17.65 -2.82
C TYR A 294 11.24 -17.66 -4.31
N THR A 295 10.42 -18.63 -4.73
CA THR A 295 9.87 -18.63 -6.10
C THR A 295 9.02 -17.39 -6.36
N GLY A 296 8.16 -17.02 -5.40
CA GLY A 296 7.39 -15.77 -5.46
C GLY A 296 8.28 -14.53 -5.56
N MET A 297 9.35 -14.46 -4.76
CA MET A 297 10.32 -13.36 -4.80
C MET A 297 11.02 -13.23 -6.16
N ILE A 298 11.43 -14.34 -6.78
CA ILE A 298 12.10 -14.33 -8.10
C ILE A 298 11.15 -13.85 -9.20
N ILE A 299 9.90 -14.34 -9.19
CA ILE A 299 8.87 -13.91 -10.14
C ILE A 299 8.62 -12.41 -9.98
N TYR A 300 8.44 -11.96 -8.73
CA TYR A 300 8.15 -10.57 -8.41
C TYR A 300 9.31 -9.64 -8.80
N MET A 301 10.57 -10.05 -8.54
CA MET A 301 11.77 -9.32 -8.96
C MET A 301 11.82 -9.08 -10.47
N GLY A 302 11.40 -10.07 -11.28
CA GLY A 302 11.35 -9.92 -12.74
C GLY A 302 10.32 -8.88 -13.20
N CYS A 303 9.12 -8.91 -12.61
CA CYS A 303 8.06 -7.96 -12.92
C CYS A 303 8.41 -6.52 -12.48
N ASP A 304 8.85 -6.35 -11.24
CA ASP A 304 9.21 -5.04 -10.68
C ASP A 304 10.45 -4.45 -11.34
N GLY A 305 11.44 -5.28 -11.64
CA GLY A 305 12.65 -4.85 -12.35
C GLY A 305 12.32 -4.23 -13.71
N ALA A 306 11.42 -4.85 -14.47
CA ALA A 306 10.94 -4.31 -15.74
C ALA A 306 10.15 -3.00 -15.55
N LEU A 307 9.25 -2.96 -14.56
CA LEU A 307 8.43 -1.78 -14.25
C LEU A 307 9.29 -0.56 -13.92
N TYR A 308 10.26 -0.68 -13.00
CA TYR A 308 11.11 0.44 -12.58
C TYR A 308 12.14 0.83 -13.64
N SER A 309 12.70 -0.14 -14.37
CA SER A 309 13.64 0.16 -15.45
C SER A 309 12.95 0.98 -16.54
N PHE A 310 11.72 0.63 -16.91
CA PHE A 310 10.94 1.44 -17.83
C PHE A 310 10.61 2.81 -17.21
N SER A 311 10.13 2.82 -15.96
CA SER A 311 9.70 4.03 -15.25
C SER A 311 10.78 5.11 -15.12
N LEU A 312 11.99 4.72 -14.75
CA LEU A 312 13.08 5.64 -14.44
C LEU A 312 13.86 6.09 -15.67
N PHE A 313 13.91 5.28 -16.72
CA PHE A 313 14.76 5.53 -17.90
C PHE A 313 13.97 5.92 -19.16
N LEU A 314 12.64 5.76 -19.21
CA LEU A 314 11.85 6.11 -20.39
C LEU A 314 12.11 7.54 -20.90
N PRO A 315 12.14 8.60 -20.06
CA PRO A 315 12.43 9.95 -20.55
C PRO A 315 13.84 10.06 -21.17
N THR A 316 14.82 9.39 -20.57
CA THR A 316 16.20 9.34 -21.08
C THR A 316 16.28 8.59 -22.42
N ILE A 317 15.56 7.48 -22.57
CA ILE A 317 15.51 6.70 -23.82
C ILE A 317 14.94 7.59 -24.94
N ILE A 318 13.85 8.31 -24.69
CA ILE A 318 13.24 9.20 -25.68
C ILE A 318 14.18 10.36 -26.03
N GLN A 319 14.90 10.91 -25.04
CA GLN A 319 15.89 11.96 -25.29
C GLN A 319 17.03 11.45 -26.19
N GLN A 320 17.51 10.21 -25.98
CA GLN A 320 18.53 9.58 -26.83
C GLN A 320 18.05 9.32 -28.26
N MET A 321 16.73 9.26 -28.51
CA MET A 321 16.14 9.18 -29.85
C MET A 321 16.15 10.54 -30.59
N GLY A 322 16.66 11.61 -29.98
CA GLY A 322 16.82 12.93 -30.61
C GLY A 322 15.76 13.97 -30.24
N TYR A 323 14.86 13.67 -29.31
CA TYR A 323 13.86 14.61 -28.83
C TYR A 323 14.40 15.51 -27.71
N LYS A 324 14.06 16.81 -27.74
CA LYS A 324 14.43 17.78 -26.69
C LYS A 324 13.65 17.52 -25.39
N SER A 325 14.18 17.88 -24.22
CA SER A 325 13.66 17.48 -22.90
C SER A 325 12.15 17.63 -22.70
N ILE A 326 11.55 18.80 -22.98
CA ILE A 326 10.09 18.98 -22.89
C ILE A 326 9.31 18.02 -23.81
N HIS A 327 9.78 17.83 -25.05
CA HIS A 327 9.11 16.92 -25.99
C HIS A 327 9.32 15.46 -25.56
N ALA A 328 10.47 15.12 -24.99
CA ALA A 328 10.75 13.79 -24.45
C ALA A 328 9.84 13.45 -23.26
N GLN A 329 9.59 14.41 -22.37
CA GLN A 329 8.65 14.28 -21.25
C GLN A 329 7.22 14.07 -21.75
N LEU A 330 6.77 14.88 -22.71
CA LEU A 330 5.43 14.72 -23.30
C LEU A 330 5.25 13.39 -24.04
N LEU A 331 6.27 12.92 -24.75
CA LEU A 331 6.24 11.63 -25.45
C LEU A 331 6.29 10.41 -24.50
N SER A 332 6.67 10.61 -23.24
CA SER A 332 6.62 9.56 -22.22
C SER A 332 5.18 9.29 -21.73
N VAL A 333 4.25 10.23 -21.92
CA VAL A 333 2.87 10.15 -21.43
C VAL A 333 2.02 9.07 -22.13
N PRO A 334 2.01 8.95 -23.49
CA PRO A 334 1.17 7.97 -24.17
C PRO A 334 1.48 6.50 -23.83
N PRO A 335 2.75 6.06 -23.72
CA PRO A 335 3.07 4.70 -23.28
C PRO A 335 2.44 4.34 -21.92
N TYR A 336 2.50 5.24 -20.93
CA TYR A 336 1.87 5.01 -19.62
C TYR A 336 0.35 5.02 -19.67
N ALA A 337 -0.24 5.88 -20.51
CA ALA A 337 -1.70 5.93 -20.66
C ALA A 337 -2.23 4.62 -21.26
N VAL A 338 -1.56 4.09 -22.28
CA VAL A 338 -1.88 2.78 -22.86
C VAL A 338 -1.65 1.67 -21.84
N ALA A 339 -0.54 1.70 -21.09
CA ALA A 339 -0.26 0.74 -20.05
C ALA A 339 -1.37 0.72 -18.98
N ALA A 340 -1.83 1.88 -18.51
CA ALA A 340 -2.92 1.99 -17.54
C ALA A 340 -4.24 1.38 -18.09
N VAL A 341 -4.60 1.65 -19.34
CA VAL A 341 -5.79 1.07 -19.98
C VAL A 341 -5.67 -0.45 -20.10
N VAL A 342 -4.49 -0.96 -20.50
CA VAL A 342 -4.23 -2.39 -20.62
C VAL A 342 -4.25 -3.07 -19.25
N THR A 343 -3.67 -2.46 -18.21
CA THR A 343 -3.71 -2.99 -16.84
C THR A 343 -5.14 -3.08 -16.31
N VAL A 344 -5.97 -2.06 -16.51
CA VAL A 344 -7.38 -2.08 -16.12
C VAL A 344 -8.14 -3.13 -16.93
N PHE A 345 -7.88 -3.25 -18.23
CA PHE A 345 -8.52 -4.26 -19.08
C PHE A 345 -8.15 -5.69 -18.67
N ILE A 346 -6.87 -5.97 -18.44
CA ILE A 346 -6.40 -7.27 -17.97
C ILE A 346 -6.99 -7.58 -16.59
N GLY A 347 -7.03 -6.59 -15.68
CA GLY A 347 -7.67 -6.74 -14.37
C GLY A 347 -9.16 -7.08 -14.48
N PHE A 348 -9.89 -6.42 -15.38
CA PHE A 348 -11.29 -6.71 -15.66
C PHE A 348 -11.49 -8.12 -16.26
N VAL A 349 -10.64 -8.51 -17.20
CA VAL A 349 -10.67 -9.86 -17.79
C VAL A 349 -10.38 -10.92 -16.73
N ALA A 350 -9.35 -10.73 -15.92
CA ALA A 350 -8.97 -11.65 -14.85
C ALA A 350 -10.10 -11.83 -13.80
N ASP A 351 -10.78 -10.73 -13.44
CA ASP A 351 -11.91 -10.79 -12.53
C ASP A 351 -13.12 -11.52 -13.15
N ARG A 352 -13.39 -11.27 -14.45
CA ARG A 352 -14.49 -11.90 -15.17
C ARG A 352 -14.26 -13.39 -15.43
N THR A 353 -13.02 -13.79 -15.72
CA THR A 353 -12.67 -15.20 -15.95
C THR A 353 -12.53 -15.98 -14.64
N ARG A 354 -12.54 -15.32 -13.49
CA ARG A 354 -12.23 -15.91 -12.17
C ARG A 354 -10.93 -16.70 -12.17
N MET A 355 -10.03 -16.42 -13.12
CA MET A 355 -8.66 -16.90 -13.14
C MET A 355 -7.85 -16.11 -12.09
N ARG A 356 -8.36 -16.09 -10.86
CA ARG A 356 -7.52 -15.97 -9.68
C ARG A 356 -6.62 -17.18 -9.82
N GLY A 357 -5.33 -16.98 -10.11
CA GLY A 357 -4.43 -18.10 -10.37
C GLY A 357 -4.69 -19.20 -9.34
N GLU A 358 -4.60 -20.45 -9.77
CA GLU A 358 -4.83 -21.66 -8.97
C GLU A 358 -3.98 -21.72 -7.67
N GLN A 359 -3.40 -20.64 -7.15
CA GLN A 359 -2.78 -20.59 -5.84
C GLN A 359 -3.67 -21.16 -4.73
N GLN A 360 -5.01 -21.14 -4.83
CA GLN A 360 -5.87 -21.86 -3.89
C GLN A 360 -5.89 -23.39 -4.09
N GLU A 361 -5.80 -23.88 -5.33
CA GLU A 361 -5.70 -25.33 -5.62
C GLU A 361 -4.29 -25.88 -5.30
N TRP A 362 -3.23 -25.14 -5.61
CA TRP A 362 -1.83 -25.49 -5.28
C TRP A 362 -1.48 -25.39 -3.78
N LEU A 363 -2.35 -24.79 -2.96
CA LEU A 363 -2.24 -24.78 -1.49
C LEU A 363 -3.04 -25.92 -0.83
N SER A 364 -3.83 -26.68 -1.61
CA SER A 364 -4.63 -27.80 -1.13
C SER A 364 -4.00 -29.18 -1.38
N VAL A 365 -2.75 -29.21 -1.89
CA VAL A 365 -1.96 -30.43 -2.13
C VAL A 365 -0.69 -30.44 -1.28
#